data_AF-A0A7K1TZD3-F1
#
_entry.id   AF-A0A7K1TZD3-F1
#
_cell.length_a   1.000
_cell.length_b   1.000
_cell.length_c   1.000
_cell.angle_alpha   90.00
_cell.angle_beta   90.00
_cell.angle_gamma   90.00
#
_symmetry.space_group_name_H-M   'P 1'
#
loop_
_entity.id
_entity.type
_entity.pdbx_description
1 polymer ?
#
loop_
_entity_poly.entity_id
_entity_poly.type
_entity_poly.pdbx_seq_one_letter_code
_entity_poly.pdbx_strand_id
1 'polypeptide(L)'
;MYKPLFLITTLLFAISWQLNAQTIFVDPLKGKDTGAGTATAPLATLDKAIAVTNAFTGKEPVSIKLFPGLYTLTDKLVIRLPAGEEKKGFSIEAVTLPDDTGWLPTKMPVIQSVSGNNSDAQFPHSVGLLVAADNVKLQGLKFTGNANPTVKYYYPITKEDSLLTGLAVSQCFFAGDRYSAPIQGGV
;
A
#
# COMPACT_ATOMS: atom_id res chain seq x y z
N MET A 1 34.66 43.94 -14.02
CA MET A 1 34.35 43.41 -12.67
C MET A 1 32.85 43.15 -12.55
N TYR A 2 32.32 42.00 -13.01
CA TYR A 2 30.91 41.58 -12.80
C TYR A 2 30.77 40.06 -13.04
N LYS A 3 31.56 39.22 -12.35
CA LYS A 3 31.52 37.76 -12.54
C LYS A 3 31.19 36.89 -11.30
N PRO A 4 31.25 37.34 -10.04
CA PRO A 4 30.84 36.46 -8.94
C PRO A 4 29.32 36.51 -8.64
N LEU A 5 28.62 37.57 -9.06
CA LEU A 5 27.20 37.75 -8.73
C LEU A 5 26.28 36.84 -9.56
N PHE A 6 26.65 36.55 -10.81
CA PHE A 6 25.82 35.73 -11.71
C PHE A 6 25.83 34.24 -11.31
N LEU A 7 26.90 33.76 -10.67
CA LEU A 7 27.03 32.38 -10.23
C LEU A 7 26.17 32.05 -9.00
N ILE A 8 25.92 33.05 -8.14
CA ILE A 8 25.08 32.90 -6.94
C ILE A 8 23.60 32.83 -7.32
N THR A 9 23.18 33.58 -8.36
CA THR A 9 21.79 33.54 -8.87
C THR A 9 21.41 32.22 -9.55
N THR A 10 22.35 31.53 -10.21
CA THR A 10 22.07 30.21 -10.82
C THR A 10 22.01 29.09 -9.77
N LEU A 11 22.72 29.22 -8.65
CA LEU A 11 22.73 28.22 -7.58
C LEU A 11 21.45 28.27 -6.71
N LEU A 12 20.80 29.43 -6.63
CA LEU A 12 19.53 29.63 -5.92
C LEU A 12 18.29 29.16 -6.71
N PHE A 13 18.40 28.93 -8.02
CA PHE A 13 17.29 28.42 -8.84
C PHE A 13 17.20 26.88 -8.88
N ALA A 14 18.20 26.20 -8.31
CA ALA A 14 18.21 24.75 -8.08
C ALA A 14 17.55 24.36 -6.74
N ILE A 15 16.81 25.28 -6.10
CA ILE A 15 15.95 24.96 -4.96
C ILE A 15 14.76 24.14 -5.50
N SER A 16 15.02 22.83 -5.58
CA SER A 16 14.11 21.74 -5.27
C SER A 16 12.66 21.98 -5.66
N TRP A 17 12.30 21.55 -6.87
CA TRP A 17 10.96 21.04 -7.10
C TRP A 17 10.80 19.81 -6.21
N GLN A 18 10.36 20.01 -4.98
CA GLN A 18 9.99 18.91 -4.12
C GLN A 18 8.72 18.30 -4.69
N LEU A 19 8.89 17.18 -5.41
CA LEU A 19 7.81 16.24 -5.68
C LEU A 19 7.23 15.84 -4.32
N ASN A 20 6.07 16.40 -3.98
CA ASN A 20 5.40 16.12 -2.72
C ASN A 20 4.61 14.83 -2.90
N ALA A 21 5.24 13.70 -2.56
CA ALA A 21 4.53 12.42 -2.51
C ALA A 21 3.33 12.52 -1.56
N GLN A 22 2.14 12.21 -2.07
CA GLN A 22 0.90 12.26 -1.29
C GLN A 22 0.88 11.06 -0.35
N THR A 23 1.12 11.31 0.94
CA THR A 23 1.27 10.25 1.94
C THR A 23 0.06 10.21 2.87
N ILE A 24 -0.57 9.04 2.98
CA ILE A 24 -1.62 8.74 3.95
C ILE A 24 -1.06 7.82 5.02
N PHE A 25 -1.30 8.15 6.29
CA PHE A 25 -0.94 7.32 7.43
C PHE A 25 -2.16 6.57 7.95
N VAL A 26 -1.97 5.30 8.29
CA VAL A 26 -3.01 4.44 8.84
C VAL A 26 -2.50 3.81 10.13
N ASP A 27 -3.29 3.87 11.19
CA ASP A 27 -3.03 3.27 12.49
C ASP A 27 -4.33 2.65 13.01
N PRO A 28 -4.46 1.31 13.06
CA PRO A 28 -5.70 0.65 13.48
C PRO A 28 -5.96 0.80 14.98
N LEU A 29 -4.97 1.23 15.76
CA LEU A 29 -5.09 1.40 17.21
C LEU A 29 -5.46 2.84 17.60
N LYS A 30 -4.99 3.83 16.82
CA LYS A 30 -5.13 5.27 17.16
C LYS A 30 -5.90 6.08 16.12
N GLY A 31 -6.08 5.55 14.92
CA GLY A 31 -6.65 6.27 13.79
C GLY A 31 -8.17 6.41 13.87
N LYS A 32 -8.69 7.28 13.01
CA LYS A 32 -10.13 7.49 12.78
C LYS A 32 -10.38 7.70 11.30
N ASP A 33 -11.35 7.00 10.72
CA ASP A 33 -11.66 7.12 9.28
C ASP A 33 -12.32 8.44 8.88
N THR A 34 -12.72 9.25 9.87
CA THR A 34 -13.12 10.65 9.70
C THR A 34 -11.95 11.62 9.80
N GLY A 35 -10.73 11.13 10.04
CA GLY A 35 -9.51 11.92 10.18
C GLY A 35 -8.92 12.36 8.85
N ALA A 36 -7.83 13.14 8.94
CA ALA A 36 -7.15 13.70 7.77
C ALA A 36 -6.15 12.73 7.11
N GLY A 37 -5.81 11.60 7.77
CA GLY A 37 -4.82 10.65 7.26
C GLY A 37 -3.37 11.16 7.37
N THR A 38 -3.10 12.11 8.27
CA THR A 38 -1.74 12.59 8.55
C THR A 38 -1.07 11.74 9.62
N ALA A 39 0.25 11.85 9.80
CA ALA A 39 0.97 11.10 10.83
C ALA A 39 0.44 11.35 12.25
N THR A 40 -0.09 12.55 12.53
CA THR A 40 -0.66 12.94 13.83
C THR A 40 -2.16 12.68 13.93
N ALA A 41 -2.85 12.46 12.81
CA ALA A 41 -4.28 12.13 12.74
C ALA A 41 -4.52 11.03 11.67
N PRO A 42 -4.02 9.81 11.89
CA PRO A 42 -4.07 8.74 10.91
C PRO A 42 -5.49 8.22 10.69
N LEU A 43 -5.71 7.57 9.55
CA LEU A 43 -6.92 6.78 9.30
C LEU A 43 -6.89 5.48 10.11
N ALA A 44 -8.06 4.89 10.37
CA ALA A 44 -8.14 3.65 11.13
C ALA A 44 -8.01 2.41 10.21
N THR A 45 -8.58 2.47 9.01
CA THR A 45 -8.70 1.30 8.13
C THR A 45 -7.93 1.46 6.81
N LEU A 46 -7.50 0.32 6.26
CA LEU A 46 -6.86 0.27 4.95
C LEU A 46 -7.88 0.54 3.84
N ASP A 47 -9.13 0.09 3.99
CA ASP A 47 -10.25 0.39 3.10
C ASP A 47 -10.42 1.90 2.89
N LYS A 48 -10.47 2.68 3.99
CA LYS A 48 -10.59 4.13 3.90
C LYS A 48 -9.36 4.76 3.27
N ALA A 49 -8.17 4.31 3.61
CA ALA A 49 -6.93 4.82 3.03
C ALA A 49 -6.89 4.62 1.52
N ILE A 50 -7.21 3.41 1.04
CA ILE A 50 -7.30 3.09 -0.39
C ILE A 50 -8.37 3.94 -1.08
N ALA A 51 -9.54 4.11 -0.47
CA ALA A 51 -10.61 4.95 -1.03
C ALA A 51 -10.16 6.41 -1.18
N VAL A 52 -9.44 6.95 -0.19
CA VAL A 52 -8.89 8.32 -0.23
C VAL A 52 -7.81 8.44 -1.31
N THR A 53 -6.85 7.51 -1.36
CA THR A 53 -5.76 7.57 -2.33
C THR A 53 -6.24 7.39 -3.76
N ASN A 54 -7.25 6.54 -3.99
CA ASN A 54 -7.84 6.35 -5.32
C ASN A 54 -8.57 7.61 -5.82
N ALA A 55 -8.93 8.54 -4.92
CA ALA A 55 -9.58 9.80 -5.25
C ALA A 55 -8.58 10.96 -5.44
N PHE A 56 -7.28 10.75 -5.21
CA PHE A 56 -6.28 11.77 -5.43
C PHE A 56 -6.19 12.17 -6.90
N THR A 57 -5.87 13.43 -7.14
CA THR A 57 -5.67 13.99 -8.48
C THR A 57 -4.29 14.64 -8.55
N GLY A 58 -3.56 14.45 -9.65
CA GLY A 58 -2.32 15.22 -9.94
C GLY A 58 -1.02 14.45 -9.70
N LYS A 59 0.00 14.75 -10.52
CA LYS A 59 1.10 13.87 -10.99
C LYS A 59 2.09 13.27 -9.98
N GLU A 60 1.89 13.48 -8.69
CA GLU A 60 2.80 13.03 -7.64
C GLU A 60 2.62 11.53 -7.29
N PRO A 61 3.70 10.84 -6.83
CA PRO A 61 3.58 9.50 -6.26
C PRO A 61 2.68 9.48 -5.03
N VAL A 62 2.04 8.33 -4.78
CA VAL A 62 1.12 8.14 -3.65
C VAL A 62 1.68 7.04 -2.73
N SER A 63 1.63 7.27 -1.42
CA SER A 63 2.10 6.32 -0.40
C SER A 63 1.05 6.16 0.69
N ILE A 64 0.84 4.92 1.12
CA ILE A 64 0.13 4.55 2.33
C ILE A 64 1.15 3.99 3.33
N LYS A 65 1.31 4.67 4.46
CA LYS A 65 2.21 4.32 5.57
C LYS A 65 1.42 3.66 6.69
N LEU A 66 1.74 2.41 6.99
CA LEU A 66 1.05 1.60 8.00
C LEU A 66 1.85 1.57 9.31
N PHE A 67 1.22 2.04 10.39
CA PHE A 67 1.72 1.82 11.74
C PHE A 67 1.58 0.34 12.16
N PRO A 68 2.33 -0.13 13.17
CA PRO A 68 2.18 -1.47 13.71
C PRO A 68 0.74 -1.74 14.15
N GLY A 69 0.19 -2.89 13.75
CA GLY A 69 -1.18 -3.28 14.10
C GLY A 69 -1.75 -4.35 13.18
N LEU A 70 -2.98 -4.78 13.48
CA LEU A 70 -3.75 -5.70 12.67
C LEU A 70 -4.73 -4.93 11.77
N TYR A 71 -4.65 -5.16 10.47
CA TYR A 71 -5.49 -4.59 9.44
C TYR A 71 -6.36 -5.71 8.86
N THR A 72 -7.66 -5.65 9.16
CA THR A 72 -8.63 -6.64 8.73
C THR A 72 -9.26 -6.23 7.41
N LEU A 73 -9.12 -7.06 6.38
CA LEU A 73 -9.78 -6.87 5.08
C LEU A 73 -11.13 -7.56 5.10
N THR A 74 -12.21 -6.79 4.87
CA THR A 74 -13.58 -7.34 4.81
C THR A 74 -14.03 -7.62 3.38
N ASP A 75 -13.36 -7.03 2.39
CA ASP A 75 -13.49 -7.29 0.97
C ASP A 75 -12.15 -7.05 0.24
N LYS A 76 -12.10 -7.20 -1.09
CA LYS A 76 -10.92 -6.89 -1.91
C LYS A 76 -10.70 -5.39 -1.97
N LEU A 77 -9.48 -4.96 -1.72
CA LEU A 77 -9.07 -3.57 -1.89
C LEU A 77 -8.45 -3.37 -3.26
N VAL A 78 -9.11 -2.55 -4.09
CA VAL A 78 -8.65 -2.26 -5.45
C VAL A 78 -7.72 -1.06 -5.43
N ILE A 79 -6.43 -1.29 -5.69
CA ILE A 79 -5.40 -0.27 -5.86
C ILE A 79 -5.48 0.19 -7.31
N ARG A 80 -5.85 1.45 -7.54
CA ARG A 80 -5.90 2.04 -8.88
C ARG A 80 -5.27 3.43 -8.86
N LEU A 81 -4.72 3.83 -10.00
CA LEU A 81 -4.31 5.21 -10.23
C LEU A 81 -5.38 5.92 -11.08
N PRO A 82 -5.59 7.24 -10.93
CA PRO A 82 -6.48 7.98 -11.82
C PRO A 82 -6.04 7.83 -13.28
N ALA A 83 -7.01 7.77 -14.19
CA ALA A 83 -6.77 7.60 -15.62
C ALA A 83 -5.84 8.70 -16.18
N GLY A 84 -4.88 8.30 -17.03
CA GLY A 84 -3.90 9.22 -17.65
C GLY A 84 -2.65 9.51 -16.80
N GLU A 85 -2.46 8.81 -15.68
CA GLU A 85 -1.35 9.03 -14.74
C GLU A 85 -0.50 7.76 -14.50
N GLU A 86 -0.37 6.90 -15.51
CA GLU A 86 0.30 5.58 -15.49
C GLU A 86 1.78 5.59 -15.04
N LYS A 87 2.40 6.77 -14.96
CA LYS A 87 3.79 6.94 -14.48
C LYS A 87 3.92 7.21 -12.98
N LYS A 88 2.82 7.34 -12.23
CA LYS A 88 2.89 7.56 -10.78
C LYS A 88 3.22 6.25 -10.06
N GLY A 89 4.19 6.29 -9.15
CA GLY A 89 4.38 5.19 -8.21
C GLY A 89 3.27 5.17 -7.16
N PHE A 90 2.81 3.98 -6.78
CA PHE A 90 1.94 3.78 -5.62
C PHE A 90 2.67 2.88 -4.62
N SER A 91 2.64 3.19 -3.33
CA SER A 91 3.18 2.30 -2.30
C SER A 91 2.21 2.04 -1.15
N ILE A 92 2.23 0.83 -0.62
CA ILE A 92 1.74 0.50 0.72
C ILE A 92 2.94 -0.06 1.48
N GLU A 93 3.29 0.59 2.58
CA GLU A 93 4.53 0.27 3.28
C GLU A 93 4.43 0.50 4.78
N ALA A 94 5.17 -0.28 5.55
CA ALA A 94 5.30 -0.03 6.99
C ALA A 94 5.96 1.33 7.27
N VAL A 95 5.59 1.96 8.39
CA VAL A 95 6.29 3.16 8.89
C VAL A 95 7.72 2.89 9.33
N THR A 96 8.05 1.63 9.63
CA THR A 96 9.39 1.15 9.98
C THR A 96 9.63 -0.15 9.21
N LEU A 97 10.52 -0.11 8.23
CA LEU A 97 10.86 -1.24 7.36
C LEU A 97 11.83 -2.21 8.07
N PRO A 98 11.90 -3.48 7.64
CA PRO A 98 12.81 -4.47 8.23
C PRO A 98 14.29 -4.09 8.31
N ASP A 99 14.77 -3.24 7.40
CA ASP A 99 16.16 -2.79 7.38
C ASP A 99 16.37 -1.46 8.15
N ASP A 100 15.32 -0.87 8.71
CA ASP A 100 15.41 0.38 9.46
C ASP A 100 15.99 0.18 10.85
N THR A 101 16.73 1.19 11.32
CA THR A 101 17.24 1.20 12.71
C THR A 101 16.08 1.15 13.69
N GLY A 102 16.11 0.18 14.60
CA GLY A 102 15.07 -0.01 15.60
C GLY A 102 13.83 -0.76 15.10
N TRP A 103 13.90 -1.40 13.92
CA TRP A 103 12.90 -2.38 13.51
C TRP A 103 12.86 -3.57 14.48
N LEU A 104 11.66 -4.08 14.73
CA LEU A 104 11.39 -5.31 15.47
C LEU A 104 10.30 -6.09 14.74
N PRO A 105 10.27 -7.44 14.79
CA PRO A 105 9.22 -8.23 14.16
C PRO A 105 7.79 -7.86 14.59
N THR A 106 7.63 -7.29 15.79
CA THR A 106 6.36 -6.79 16.34
C THR A 106 5.91 -5.45 15.76
N LYS A 107 6.80 -4.72 15.08
CA LYS A 107 6.47 -3.47 14.39
C LYS A 107 5.93 -3.68 12.97
N MET A 108 5.94 -4.92 12.48
CA MET A 108 5.45 -5.25 11.15
C MET A 108 3.90 -5.18 11.12
N PRO A 109 3.30 -4.34 10.27
CA PRO A 109 1.85 -4.33 10.04
C PRO A 109 1.36 -5.70 9.58
N VAL A 110 0.29 -6.20 10.19
CA VAL A 110 -0.30 -7.50 9.88
C VAL A 110 -1.59 -7.30 9.11
N ILE A 111 -1.69 -7.90 7.94
CA ILE A 111 -2.86 -7.91 7.07
C ILE A 111 -3.49 -9.29 7.14
N GLN A 112 -4.76 -9.32 7.54
CA GLN A 112 -5.58 -10.53 7.61
C GLN A 112 -6.88 -10.29 6.85
N SER A 113 -7.27 -11.23 5.98
CA SER A 113 -8.59 -11.17 5.38
C SER A 113 -9.61 -11.94 6.23
N VAL A 114 -10.86 -11.48 6.20
CA VAL A 114 -12.04 -12.20 6.66
C VAL A 114 -13.13 -12.23 5.58
N SER A 115 -12.80 -11.81 4.36
CA SER A 115 -13.75 -11.69 3.26
C SER A 115 -14.27 -13.05 2.80
N GLY A 116 -15.46 -13.06 2.21
CA GLY A 116 -15.93 -14.22 1.44
C GLY A 116 -15.20 -14.35 0.10
N ASN A 117 -15.69 -15.23 -0.77
CA ASN A 117 -15.30 -15.18 -2.18
C ASN A 117 -15.77 -13.84 -2.77
N ASN A 118 -14.85 -13.13 -3.42
CA ASN A 118 -15.08 -11.80 -3.99
C ASN A 118 -14.53 -11.67 -5.43
N SER A 119 -14.22 -12.82 -6.03
CA SER A 119 -13.79 -12.97 -7.41
C SER A 119 -14.24 -14.32 -7.94
N ASP A 120 -14.78 -14.33 -9.16
CA ASP A 120 -15.14 -15.54 -9.91
C ASP A 120 -14.26 -15.70 -11.15
N ALA A 121 -13.18 -14.91 -11.26
CA ALA A 121 -12.26 -15.01 -12.39
C ALA A 121 -11.60 -16.40 -12.38
N GLN A 122 -11.83 -17.18 -13.45
CA GLN A 122 -11.46 -18.60 -13.61
C GLN A 122 -12.21 -19.57 -12.66
N PHE A 123 -12.32 -19.24 -11.37
CA PHE A 123 -13.06 -20.00 -10.35
C PHE A 123 -13.36 -19.11 -9.13
N PRO A 124 -14.29 -19.49 -8.24
CA PRO A 124 -14.58 -18.72 -7.03
C PRO A 124 -13.41 -18.69 -6.04
N HIS A 125 -12.93 -17.49 -5.69
CA HIS A 125 -11.85 -17.28 -4.73
C HIS A 125 -11.96 -15.91 -4.03
N SER A 126 -11.08 -15.71 -3.04
CA SER A 126 -10.93 -14.46 -2.31
C SER A 126 -9.63 -13.76 -2.68
N VAL A 127 -9.71 -12.46 -2.94
CA VAL A 127 -8.59 -11.55 -3.19
C VAL A 127 -8.50 -10.54 -2.04
N GLY A 128 -7.29 -10.31 -1.52
CA GLY A 128 -7.01 -9.27 -0.54
C GLY A 128 -6.79 -7.91 -1.20
N LEU A 129 -5.67 -7.77 -1.91
CA LEU A 129 -5.30 -6.57 -2.66
C LEU A 129 -5.35 -6.87 -4.17
N LEU A 130 -6.20 -6.15 -4.90
CA LEU A 130 -6.25 -6.19 -6.37
C LEU A 130 -5.47 -5.01 -6.93
N VAL A 131 -4.34 -5.29 -7.58
CA VAL A 131 -3.45 -4.30 -8.20
C VAL A 131 -3.93 -4.02 -9.62
N ALA A 132 -4.59 -2.88 -9.80
CA ALA A 132 -5.14 -2.37 -11.06
C ALA A 132 -4.35 -1.13 -11.56
N ALA A 133 -3.03 -1.13 -11.37
CA ALA A 133 -2.13 -0.05 -11.75
C ALA A 133 -0.69 -0.55 -11.94
N ASP A 134 0.07 0.18 -12.75
CA ASP A 134 1.52 0.00 -12.88
C ASP A 134 2.28 0.56 -11.65
N ASN A 135 3.54 0.15 -11.49
CA ASN A 135 4.50 0.75 -10.54
C ASN A 135 4.04 0.72 -9.07
N VAL A 136 3.37 -0.37 -8.66
CA VAL A 136 2.89 -0.57 -7.28
C VAL A 136 3.96 -1.25 -6.42
N LYS A 137 4.22 -0.73 -5.23
CA LYS A 137 5.16 -1.30 -4.25
C LYS A 137 4.43 -1.70 -2.97
N LEU A 138 4.65 -2.92 -2.51
CA LEU A 138 4.13 -3.44 -1.24
C LEU A 138 5.32 -3.85 -0.37
N GLN A 139 5.52 -3.16 0.76
CA GLN A 139 6.79 -3.24 1.51
C GLN A 139 6.63 -3.38 3.02
N GLY A 140 7.38 -4.30 3.64
CA GLY A 140 7.39 -4.42 5.10
C GLY A 140 6.09 -4.95 5.71
N LEU A 141 5.28 -5.70 4.94
CA LEU A 141 3.94 -6.15 5.35
C LEU A 141 3.91 -7.64 5.69
N LYS A 142 3.14 -8.01 6.72
CA LYS A 142 2.88 -9.40 7.08
C LYS A 142 1.48 -9.80 6.62
N PHE A 143 1.33 -10.92 5.91
CA PHE A 143 0.03 -11.47 5.50
C PHE A 143 -0.22 -12.79 6.23
N THR A 144 -1.38 -12.92 6.90
CA THR A 144 -1.71 -14.11 7.71
C THR A 144 -2.74 -15.07 7.07
N GLY A 145 -3.26 -14.75 5.89
CA GLY A 145 -4.27 -15.56 5.21
C GLY A 145 -5.68 -14.97 5.33
N ASN A 146 -6.69 -15.81 5.06
CA ASN A 146 -8.10 -15.46 5.21
C ASN A 146 -8.73 -16.36 6.28
N ALA A 147 -9.26 -15.77 7.35
CA ALA A 147 -9.88 -16.50 8.46
C ALA A 147 -11.34 -16.91 8.20
N ASN A 148 -11.89 -16.60 7.02
CA ASN A 148 -13.21 -17.06 6.62
C ASN A 148 -13.18 -18.55 6.26
N PRO A 149 -13.90 -19.42 7.00
CA PRO A 149 -13.83 -20.88 6.80
C PRO A 149 -14.47 -21.34 5.48
N THR A 150 -15.27 -20.50 4.83
CA THR A 150 -15.90 -20.85 3.54
C THR A 150 -14.98 -20.56 2.35
N VAL A 151 -13.85 -19.88 2.56
CA VAL A 151 -12.90 -19.54 1.51
C VAL A 151 -11.86 -20.65 1.36
N LYS A 152 -11.82 -21.27 0.18
CA LYS A 152 -10.86 -22.33 -0.14
C LYS A 152 -9.54 -21.79 -0.71
N TYR A 153 -9.63 -20.73 -1.51
CA TYR A 153 -8.49 -20.14 -2.22
C TYR A 153 -8.41 -18.66 -1.88
N TYR A 154 -7.27 -18.23 -1.34
CA TYR A 154 -7.03 -16.85 -0.98
C TYR A 154 -5.73 -16.35 -1.60
N TYR A 155 -5.84 -15.26 -2.35
CA TYR A 155 -4.72 -14.54 -2.96
C TYR A 155 -4.57 -13.20 -2.26
N PRO A 156 -3.55 -13.01 -1.40
CA PRO A 156 -3.36 -11.75 -0.69
C PRO A 156 -3.11 -10.57 -1.62
N ILE A 157 -2.45 -10.83 -2.75
CA ILE A 157 -2.10 -9.85 -3.78
C ILE A 157 -2.37 -10.49 -5.14
N THR A 158 -3.09 -9.78 -6.01
CA THR A 158 -3.42 -10.22 -7.37
C THR A 158 -3.30 -9.04 -8.31
N LYS A 159 -2.73 -9.23 -9.51
CA LYS A 159 -2.81 -8.22 -10.58
C LYS A 159 -4.16 -8.36 -11.30
N GLU A 160 -4.79 -7.23 -11.62
CA GLU A 160 -6.03 -7.22 -12.40
C GLU A 160 -5.81 -7.68 -13.84
N ASP A 161 -4.69 -7.23 -14.44
CA ASP A 161 -4.27 -7.62 -15.79
C ASP A 161 -2.81 -8.06 -15.78
N SER A 162 -2.52 -9.10 -16.57
CA SER A 162 -1.18 -9.57 -16.91
C SER A 162 -0.28 -8.48 -17.49
N LEU A 163 -0.85 -7.51 -18.22
CA LEU A 163 -0.13 -6.41 -18.88
C LEU A 163 0.38 -5.35 -17.90
N LEU A 164 -0.13 -5.30 -16.67
CA LEU A 164 0.37 -4.38 -15.64
C LEU A 164 1.80 -4.76 -15.23
N THR A 165 2.64 -3.74 -15.13
CA THR A 165 4.09 -3.84 -14.90
C THR A 165 4.52 -3.11 -13.62
N GLY A 166 5.71 -3.44 -13.12
CA GLY A 166 6.29 -2.71 -11.98
C GLY A 166 5.66 -3.00 -10.62
N LEU A 167 4.91 -4.10 -10.48
CA LEU A 167 4.54 -4.61 -9.15
C LEU A 167 5.79 -5.14 -8.44
N ALA A 168 6.14 -4.54 -7.31
CA ALA A 168 7.23 -4.97 -6.44
C ALA A 168 6.69 -5.34 -5.05
N VAL A 169 7.00 -6.55 -4.60
CA VAL A 169 6.69 -7.03 -3.25
C VAL A 169 8.03 -7.32 -2.56
N SER A 170 8.38 -6.55 -1.54
CA SER A 170 9.69 -6.66 -0.88
C SER A 170 9.57 -6.56 0.63
N GLN A 171 10.47 -7.23 1.36
CA GLN A 171 10.48 -7.21 2.82
C GLN A 171 9.13 -7.63 3.45
N CYS A 172 8.34 -8.43 2.74
CA CYS A 172 7.04 -8.94 3.19
C CYS A 172 7.17 -10.36 3.75
N PHE A 173 6.30 -10.70 4.70
CA PHE A 173 6.24 -12.03 5.29
C PHE A 173 4.85 -12.64 5.06
N PHE A 174 4.79 -13.85 4.50
CA PHE A 174 3.54 -14.57 4.26
C PHE A 174 3.51 -15.79 5.18
N ALA A 175 2.59 -15.81 6.13
CA ALA A 175 2.43 -16.93 7.05
C ALA A 175 0.97 -17.39 7.07
N GLY A 176 0.71 -18.56 6.53
CA GLY A 176 -0.59 -19.21 6.71
C GLY A 176 -0.74 -19.75 8.14
N ASP A 177 -1.96 -19.70 8.65
CA ASP A 177 -2.36 -20.45 9.84
C ASP A 177 -3.17 -21.69 9.43
N ARG A 178 -3.15 -22.75 10.26
CA ARG A 178 -3.91 -24.00 10.02
C ARG A 178 -5.41 -23.76 9.95
N TYR A 179 -5.91 -22.71 10.61
CA TYR A 179 -7.33 -22.35 10.63
C TYR A 179 -7.70 -21.27 9.62
N SER A 180 -6.75 -20.84 8.78
CA SER A 180 -6.97 -19.88 7.70
C SER A 180 -6.84 -20.55 6.34
N ALA A 181 -7.52 -20.00 5.33
CA ALA A 181 -7.33 -20.43 3.95
C ALA A 181 -5.83 -20.32 3.58
N PRO A 182 -5.22 -21.37 2.99
CA PRO A 182 -3.82 -21.32 2.61
C PRO A 182 -3.55 -20.16 1.66
N ILE A 183 -2.50 -19.38 1.95
CA ILE A 183 -2.04 -18.30 1.07
C ILE A 183 -1.63 -18.91 -0.27
N GLN A 184 -2.26 -18.47 -1.34
CA GLN A 184 -1.92 -18.85 -2.69
C GLN A 184 -0.90 -17.87 -3.28
N GLY A 185 0.08 -18.42 -4.00
CA GLY A 185 0.94 -17.67 -4.90
C GLY A 185 0.49 -17.89 -6.34
N GLY A 186 0.31 -16.81 -7.09
CA GLY A 186 0.09 -16.82 -8.53
C GLY A 186 0.93 -15.70 -9.14
N VAL A 187 1.63 -15.99 -10.23
CA VAL A 187 2.41 -15.02 -11.00
C VAL A 187 1.54 -14.46 -12.12
#